data_AF-A0A832ZHB3-F1
#
_entry.id   AF-A0A832ZHB3-F1
#
_cell.length_a   1.000
_cell.length_b   1.000
_cell.length_c   1.000
_cell.angle_alpha   90.00
_cell.angle_beta   90.00
_cell.angle_gamma   90.00
#
_symmetry.space_group_name_H-M   'P 1'
#
loop_
_entity.id
_entity.type
_entity.pdbx_description
1 polymer ?
#
loop_
_entity_poly.entity_id
_entity_poly.type
_entity_poly.pdbx_seq_one_letter_code
_entity_poly.pdbx_strand_id
1 'polypeptide(L)'
;TEGIETFHLTKATRGIYDFVVEDLSRWYVRLIRKRLWVEGDDPDKFAAYWTLWKVFDVLLRLMAPFTPYIAEAIYQNMIARRESVHMEDWPVKEFTDEELEREMAIIRKIVEAGSSARQKAKIKLRYPVRRIIIETEDELTKKAVKRLNRILRDQLNAKEVKVAKVEREIKVRPNFAKLGPHFKGDAKLIAKWIDEQNDRELYEKLTKGGLKVEIEGKEFTLERDHIVVEEHLPDFLVGEEFDHGKVFVDKTLTRELMMEGLAREFVRRIQEMRKRLDLDVNDRIKVYIETTEENSGLLKDMLDYIKRETRAVEVLFEEPKGYVVDWEDVNAKIGIEKVSD
;
A
#
# COMPACT_ATOMS: atom_id res chain seq x y z
N THR A 1 -12.74 -15.25 25.94
CA THR A 1 -13.04 -16.15 27.07
C THR A 1 -13.12 -15.36 28.37
N GLU A 2 -12.07 -14.63 28.74
CA GLU A 2 -12.00 -13.78 29.94
C GLU A 2 -13.24 -12.88 30.16
N GLY A 3 -13.75 -12.22 29.10
CA GLY A 3 -14.95 -11.38 29.21
C GLY A 3 -16.23 -12.14 29.59
N ILE A 4 -16.35 -13.42 29.22
CA ILE A 4 -17.48 -14.28 29.64
C ILE A 4 -17.26 -14.75 31.07
N GLU A 5 -16.04 -15.19 31.40
CA GLU A 5 -15.65 -15.68 32.74
C GLU A 5 -15.82 -14.60 33.82
N THR A 6 -15.58 -13.34 33.47
CA THR A 6 -15.73 -12.19 34.37
C THR A 6 -17.11 -11.51 34.26
N PHE A 7 -18.04 -12.07 33.48
CA PHE A 7 -19.38 -11.50 33.22
C PHE A 7 -19.38 -10.12 32.52
N HIS A 8 -18.25 -9.67 31.97
CA HIS A 8 -18.15 -8.49 31.12
C HIS A 8 -18.47 -8.82 29.66
N LEU A 9 -19.75 -9.13 29.37
CA LEU A 9 -20.19 -9.57 28.04
C LEU A 9 -19.86 -8.57 26.92
N THR A 10 -19.89 -7.27 27.20
CA THR A 10 -19.50 -6.22 26.23
C THR A 10 -18.03 -6.34 25.81
N LYS A 11 -17.14 -6.74 26.72
CA LYS A 11 -15.71 -7.00 26.39
C LYS A 11 -15.60 -8.19 25.44
N ALA A 12 -16.37 -9.25 25.70
CA ALA A 12 -16.37 -10.46 24.87
C ALA A 12 -16.93 -10.19 23.46
N THR A 13 -18.08 -9.53 23.34
CA THR A 13 -18.71 -9.24 22.05
C THR A 13 -17.90 -8.24 21.23
N ARG A 14 -17.27 -7.24 21.86
CA ARG A 14 -16.37 -6.31 21.19
C ARG A 14 -15.15 -7.03 20.61
N GLY A 15 -14.50 -7.92 21.37
CA GLY A 15 -13.36 -8.69 20.87
C GLY A 15 -13.72 -9.56 19.64
N ILE A 16 -14.90 -10.18 19.63
CA ILE A 16 -15.40 -10.93 18.46
C ILE A 16 -15.62 -9.99 17.28
N TYR A 17 -16.29 -8.86 17.49
CA TYR A 17 -16.56 -7.88 16.45
C TYR A 17 -15.27 -7.33 15.83
N ASP A 18 -14.32 -6.91 16.66
CA ASP A 18 -13.03 -6.34 16.22
C ASP A 18 -12.25 -7.38 15.40
N PHE A 19 -12.20 -8.63 15.84
CA PHE A 19 -11.57 -9.72 15.08
C PHE A 19 -12.23 -9.95 13.72
N VAL A 20 -13.57 -10.04 13.67
CA VAL A 20 -14.30 -10.30 12.43
C VAL A 20 -14.10 -9.16 11.44
N VAL A 21 -14.20 -7.91 11.91
CA VAL A 21 -14.17 -6.73 11.06
C VAL A 21 -12.74 -6.36 10.68
N GLU A 22 -11.85 -6.17 11.65
CA GLU A 22 -10.51 -5.60 11.42
C GLU A 22 -9.50 -6.67 10.96
N ASP A 23 -9.53 -7.86 11.55
CA ASP A 23 -8.54 -8.90 11.25
C ASP A 23 -8.98 -9.81 10.11
N LEU A 24 -10.18 -10.38 10.19
CA LEU A 24 -10.63 -11.34 9.19
C LEU A 24 -11.06 -10.65 7.90
N SER A 25 -12.08 -9.79 7.98
CA SER A 25 -12.69 -9.17 6.80
C SER A 25 -11.79 -8.12 6.16
N ARG A 26 -11.35 -7.11 6.94
CA ARG A 26 -10.53 -6.02 6.42
C ARG A 26 -9.09 -6.42 6.17
N TRP A 27 -8.50 -7.41 6.82
CA TRP A 27 -7.08 -7.72 6.58
C TRP A 27 -6.89 -9.05 5.86
N TYR A 28 -7.25 -10.15 6.51
CA TYR A 28 -6.90 -11.49 6.06
C TYR A 28 -7.57 -11.87 4.74
N VAL A 29 -8.87 -11.62 4.57
CA VAL A 29 -9.59 -11.93 3.31
C VAL A 29 -9.02 -11.15 2.13
N ARG A 30 -8.59 -9.90 2.33
CA ARG A 30 -7.89 -9.12 1.28
C ARG A 30 -6.54 -9.73 0.92
N LEU A 31 -5.79 -10.21 1.92
CA LEU A 31 -4.47 -10.84 1.75
C LEU A 31 -4.55 -12.12 0.92
N ILE A 32 -5.50 -12.99 1.23
CA ILE A 32 -5.58 -14.33 0.62
C ILE A 32 -6.38 -14.37 -0.68
N ARG A 33 -7.09 -13.30 -1.07
CA ARG A 33 -7.98 -13.30 -2.24
C ARG A 33 -7.32 -13.96 -3.44
N LYS A 34 -6.11 -13.53 -3.83
CA LYS A 34 -5.36 -14.09 -4.97
C LYS A 34 -5.15 -15.62 -4.87
N ARG A 35 -4.94 -16.15 -3.66
CA ARG A 35 -4.74 -17.59 -3.40
C ARG A 35 -6.04 -18.38 -3.60
N LEU A 36 -7.21 -17.76 -3.40
CA LEU A 36 -8.51 -18.42 -3.59
C LEU A 36 -8.91 -18.52 -5.07
N TRP A 37 -8.38 -17.65 -5.93
CA TRP A 37 -8.69 -17.60 -7.37
C TRP A 37 -7.70 -18.40 -8.24
N VAL A 38 -6.77 -19.15 -7.64
CA VAL A 38 -5.90 -20.05 -8.40
C VAL A 38 -6.74 -21.20 -8.95
N GLU A 39 -6.68 -21.40 -10.26
CA GLU A 39 -7.33 -22.51 -10.95
C GLU A 39 -6.59 -23.82 -10.64
N GLY A 40 -7.35 -24.91 -10.43
CA GLY A 40 -6.81 -26.21 -10.05
C GLY A 40 -6.54 -26.37 -8.55
N ASP A 41 -5.84 -27.46 -8.25
CA ASP A 41 -5.43 -27.89 -6.92
C ASP A 41 -4.04 -27.33 -6.61
N ASP A 42 -3.97 -26.37 -5.69
CA ASP A 42 -2.74 -25.67 -5.32
C ASP A 42 -2.54 -25.72 -3.78
N PRO A 43 -1.36 -26.08 -3.28
CA PRO A 43 -1.10 -26.12 -1.84
C PRO A 43 -1.36 -24.80 -1.09
N ASP A 44 -1.05 -23.64 -1.69
CA ASP A 44 -1.32 -22.33 -1.07
C ASP A 44 -2.82 -22.06 -0.96
N LYS A 45 -3.61 -22.53 -1.94
CA LYS A 45 -5.07 -22.47 -1.92
C LYS A 45 -5.65 -23.34 -0.81
N PHE A 46 -5.21 -24.58 -0.69
CA PHE A 46 -5.64 -25.47 0.39
C PHE A 46 -5.25 -24.93 1.77
N ALA A 47 -4.05 -24.37 1.93
CA ALA A 47 -3.62 -23.73 3.17
C ALA A 47 -4.52 -22.53 3.54
N ALA A 48 -4.90 -21.70 2.56
CA ALA A 48 -5.82 -20.60 2.79
C ALA A 48 -7.23 -21.10 3.18
N TYR A 49 -7.76 -22.12 2.51
CA TYR A 49 -9.05 -22.73 2.85
C TYR A 49 -9.05 -23.36 4.24
N TRP A 50 -8.03 -24.14 4.57
CA TRP A 50 -7.90 -24.75 5.89
C TRP A 50 -7.84 -23.70 7.00
N THR A 51 -7.07 -22.63 6.78
CA THR A 51 -6.96 -21.55 7.77
C THR A 51 -8.30 -20.83 7.95
N LEU A 52 -9.00 -20.48 6.87
CA LEU A 52 -10.34 -19.90 6.94
C LEU A 52 -11.32 -20.82 7.65
N TRP A 53 -11.34 -22.10 7.29
CA TRP A 53 -12.21 -23.10 7.91
C TRP A 53 -11.97 -23.19 9.42
N LYS A 54 -10.70 -23.25 9.85
CA LYS A 54 -10.34 -23.28 11.28
C LYS A 54 -10.73 -21.99 12.00
N VAL A 55 -10.60 -20.83 11.35
CA VAL A 55 -11.08 -19.56 11.90
C VAL A 55 -12.60 -19.58 12.09
N PHE A 56 -13.37 -20.04 11.09
CA PHE A 56 -14.83 -20.16 11.22
C PHE A 56 -15.23 -21.17 12.31
N ASP A 57 -14.55 -22.32 12.39
CA ASP A 57 -14.78 -23.33 13.44
C ASP A 57 -14.65 -22.75 14.85
N VAL A 58 -13.63 -21.94 15.10
CA VAL A 58 -13.44 -21.28 16.40
C VAL A 58 -14.44 -20.14 16.58
N LEU A 59 -14.61 -19.30 15.55
CA LEU A 59 -15.46 -18.12 15.60
C LEU A 59 -16.93 -18.48 15.86
N LEU A 60 -17.47 -19.49 15.18
CA LEU A 60 -18.86 -19.91 15.34
C LEU A 60 -19.15 -20.41 16.76
N ARG A 61 -18.21 -21.13 17.37
CA ARG A 61 -18.31 -21.57 18.77
C ARG A 61 -18.25 -20.39 19.75
N LEU A 62 -17.41 -19.39 19.49
CA LEU A 62 -17.36 -18.14 20.27
C LEU A 62 -18.62 -17.29 20.11
N MET A 63 -19.22 -17.31 18.92
CA MET A 63 -20.42 -16.54 18.58
C MET A 63 -21.71 -17.21 19.07
N ALA A 64 -21.73 -18.54 19.23
CA ALA A 64 -22.93 -19.30 19.57
C ALA A 64 -23.70 -18.78 20.80
N PRO A 65 -23.06 -18.35 21.91
CA PRO A 65 -23.77 -17.78 23.06
C PRO A 65 -24.45 -16.43 22.80
N PHE A 66 -23.99 -15.67 21.80
CA PHE A 66 -24.45 -14.30 21.53
C PHE A 66 -25.40 -14.23 20.32
N THR A 67 -25.16 -15.07 19.32
CA THR A 67 -25.89 -15.10 18.04
C THR A 67 -26.23 -16.54 17.64
N PRO A 68 -27.03 -17.25 18.44
CA PRO A 68 -27.21 -18.71 18.33
C PRO A 68 -27.72 -19.15 16.95
N TYR A 69 -28.78 -18.52 16.44
CA TYR A 69 -29.37 -18.90 15.15
C TYR A 69 -28.42 -18.68 13.97
N ILE A 70 -27.65 -17.59 13.98
CA ILE A 70 -26.69 -17.27 12.92
C ILE A 70 -25.51 -18.24 12.99
N ALA A 71 -24.96 -18.47 14.19
CA ALA A 71 -23.86 -19.39 14.39
C ALA A 71 -24.25 -20.82 13.98
N GLU A 72 -25.43 -21.28 14.37
CA GLU A 72 -25.97 -22.59 14.02
C GLU A 72 -26.17 -22.73 12.50
N ALA A 73 -26.84 -21.76 11.87
CA ALA A 73 -27.08 -21.80 10.43
C ALA A 73 -25.77 -21.87 9.63
N ILE A 74 -24.76 -21.09 9.99
CA ILE A 74 -23.45 -21.12 9.30
C ILE A 74 -22.73 -22.44 9.60
N TYR A 75 -22.75 -22.92 10.85
CA TYR A 75 -22.11 -24.17 11.26
C TYR A 75 -22.65 -25.38 10.49
N GLN A 76 -23.97 -25.50 10.35
CA GLN A 76 -24.61 -26.59 9.61
C GLN A 76 -24.26 -26.58 8.12
N ASN A 77 -24.08 -25.40 7.52
CA ASN A 77 -23.74 -25.28 6.11
C ASN A 77 -22.24 -25.49 5.81
N MET A 78 -21.35 -25.34 6.80
CA MET A 78 -19.91 -25.31 6.57
C MET A 78 -19.11 -26.40 7.29
N ILE A 79 -19.53 -26.84 8.46
CA ILE A 79 -18.73 -27.68 9.36
C ILE A 79 -19.48 -28.97 9.73
N ALA A 80 -20.67 -28.83 10.33
CA ALA A 80 -21.58 -29.92 10.69
C ALA A 80 -20.90 -31.19 11.27
N ARG A 81 -19.92 -31.02 12.18
CA ARG A 81 -19.18 -32.13 12.79
C ARG A 81 -20.01 -32.87 13.85
N ARG A 82 -20.83 -32.12 14.59
CA ARG A 82 -21.86 -32.56 15.53
C ARG A 82 -23.22 -32.05 15.07
N GLU A 83 -24.29 -32.46 15.76
CA GLU A 83 -25.66 -32.07 15.43
C GLU A 83 -25.93 -30.58 15.56
N SER A 84 -25.18 -29.86 16.41
CA SER A 84 -25.31 -28.42 16.61
C SER A 84 -24.01 -27.80 17.10
N VAL A 85 -23.78 -26.53 16.76
CA VAL A 85 -22.65 -25.75 17.30
C VAL A 85 -22.70 -25.65 18.82
N HIS A 86 -23.89 -25.74 19.41
CA HIS A 86 -24.12 -25.68 20.85
C HIS A 86 -23.71 -26.97 21.59
N MET A 87 -23.44 -28.05 20.84
CA MET A 87 -22.91 -29.31 21.36
C MET A 87 -21.39 -29.42 21.22
N GLU A 88 -20.73 -28.40 20.66
CA GLU A 88 -19.27 -28.38 20.55
C GLU A 88 -18.61 -27.91 21.84
N ASP A 89 -17.39 -28.39 22.06
CA ASP A 89 -16.57 -27.95 23.18
C ASP A 89 -16.13 -26.49 23.01
N TRP A 90 -16.09 -25.76 24.12
CA TRP A 90 -15.65 -24.38 24.14
C TRP A 90 -14.21 -24.27 23.60
N PRO A 91 -13.93 -23.33 22.68
CA PRO A 91 -12.63 -23.28 22.02
C PRO A 91 -11.51 -22.91 22.99
N VAL A 92 -10.39 -23.61 22.84
CA VAL A 92 -9.15 -23.40 23.61
C VAL A 92 -8.09 -22.78 22.70
N LYS A 93 -7.19 -21.98 23.27
CA LYS A 93 -6.08 -21.36 22.53
C LYS A 93 -5.04 -22.42 22.14
N GLU A 94 -4.99 -22.79 20.87
CA GLU A 94 -4.07 -23.84 20.36
C GLU A 94 -2.85 -23.26 19.62
N PHE A 95 -3.08 -22.30 18.71
CA PHE A 95 -2.05 -21.76 17.84
C PHE A 95 -1.70 -20.34 18.28
N THR A 96 -0.49 -20.13 18.79
CA THR A 96 0.04 -18.80 19.12
C THR A 96 1.46 -18.68 18.60
N ASP A 97 1.73 -17.63 17.83
CA ASP A 97 3.07 -17.20 17.45
C ASP A 97 3.20 -15.72 17.80
N GLU A 98 3.59 -15.43 19.03
CA GLU A 98 3.69 -14.05 19.54
C GLU A 98 4.70 -13.21 18.76
N GLU A 99 5.74 -13.84 18.20
CA GLU A 99 6.72 -13.14 17.39
C GLU A 99 6.08 -12.70 16.06
N LEU A 100 5.38 -13.61 15.38
CA LEU A 100 4.65 -13.28 14.15
C LEU A 100 3.56 -12.23 14.38
N GLU A 101 2.85 -12.29 15.51
CA GLU A 101 1.84 -11.28 15.88
C GLU A 101 2.47 -9.89 16.03
N ARG A 102 3.63 -9.79 16.71
CA ARG A 102 4.38 -8.52 16.85
C ARG A 102 4.89 -8.02 15.50
N GLU A 103 5.45 -8.91 14.68
CA GLU A 103 5.89 -8.56 13.32
C GLU A 103 4.72 -8.07 12.47
N MET A 104 3.57 -8.75 12.51
CA MET A 104 2.37 -8.37 11.77
C MET A 104 1.80 -7.02 12.23
N ALA A 105 1.84 -6.72 13.53
CA ALA A 105 1.43 -5.42 14.04
C ALA A 105 2.28 -4.28 13.47
N ILE A 106 3.60 -4.47 13.37
CA ILE A 106 4.51 -3.51 12.73
C ILE A 106 4.19 -3.37 11.24
N ILE A 107 3.97 -4.48 10.54
CA ILE A 107 3.60 -4.47 9.11
C ILE A 107 2.31 -3.70 8.85
N ARG A 108 1.29 -3.85 9.71
CA ARG A 108 0.04 -3.07 9.59
C ARG A 108 0.29 -1.57 9.71
N LYS A 109 1.07 -1.13 10.69
CA LYS A 109 1.47 0.29 10.85
C LYS A 109 2.23 0.82 9.63
N ILE A 110 3.15 0.02 9.07
CA ILE A 110 3.86 0.37 7.83
C ILE A 110 2.89 0.50 6.64
N VAL A 111 1.91 -0.40 6.53
CA VAL A 111 0.90 -0.33 5.46
C VAL A 111 0.02 0.92 5.61
N GLU A 112 -0.37 1.28 6.83
CA GLU A 112 -1.11 2.50 7.12
C GLU A 112 -0.31 3.75 6.75
N ALA A 113 0.93 3.86 7.23
CA ALA A 113 1.82 4.98 6.91
C ALA A 113 2.14 5.05 5.40
N GLY A 114 2.39 3.92 4.77
CA GLY A 114 2.60 3.84 3.32
C GLY A 114 1.36 4.26 2.53
N SER A 115 0.16 3.88 2.97
CA SER A 115 -1.10 4.32 2.35
C SER A 115 -1.30 5.82 2.51
N SER A 116 -1.00 6.39 3.68
CA SER A 116 -1.02 7.85 3.91
C SER A 116 -0.02 8.57 2.99
N ALA A 117 1.23 8.09 2.91
CA ALA A 117 2.24 8.63 2.02
C ALA A 117 1.80 8.59 0.54
N ARG A 118 1.16 7.51 0.10
CA ARG A 118 0.57 7.39 -1.25
C ARG A 118 -0.54 8.41 -1.49
N GLN A 119 -1.40 8.64 -0.50
CA GLN A 119 -2.46 9.65 -0.58
C GLN A 119 -1.88 11.06 -0.68
N LYS A 120 -0.84 11.38 0.11
CA LYS A 120 -0.09 12.64 0.02
C LYS A 120 0.58 12.81 -1.35
N ALA A 121 1.10 11.72 -1.92
CA ALA A 121 1.63 11.68 -3.28
C ALA A 121 0.54 11.73 -4.38
N LYS A 122 -0.75 11.69 -4.01
CA LYS A 122 -1.91 11.63 -4.92
C LYS A 122 -1.91 10.41 -5.84
N ILE A 123 -1.32 9.29 -5.41
CA ILE A 123 -1.26 8.05 -6.19
C ILE A 123 -2.32 7.07 -5.69
N LYS A 124 -3.34 6.82 -6.51
CA LYS A 124 -4.38 5.81 -6.23
C LYS A 124 -3.73 4.43 -6.03
N LEU A 125 -4.24 3.62 -5.09
CA LEU A 125 -3.66 2.31 -4.76
C LEU A 125 -3.53 1.35 -5.96
N ARG A 126 -4.43 1.47 -6.95
CA ARG A 126 -4.43 0.63 -8.16
C ARG A 126 -3.22 0.87 -9.07
N TYR A 127 -2.61 2.06 -9.01
CA TYR A 127 -1.38 2.36 -9.73
C TYR A 127 -0.20 1.84 -8.94
N PRO A 128 0.59 0.89 -9.47
CA PRO A 128 1.76 0.41 -8.76
C PRO A 128 2.78 1.53 -8.58
N VAL A 129 3.48 1.51 -7.44
CA VAL A 129 4.63 2.38 -7.21
C VAL A 129 5.91 1.60 -7.45
N ARG A 130 6.95 2.28 -7.95
CA ARG A 130 8.24 1.65 -8.25
C ARG A 130 8.84 1.02 -7.00
N ARG A 131 8.93 1.79 -5.92
CA ARG A 131 9.51 1.32 -4.67
C ARG A 131 8.95 2.04 -3.46
N ILE A 132 9.02 1.36 -2.33
CA ILE A 132 8.79 1.92 -1.01
C ILE A 132 10.03 1.69 -0.18
N ILE A 133 10.48 2.73 0.51
CA ILE A 133 11.67 2.71 1.36
C ILE A 133 11.21 2.86 2.80
N ILE A 134 11.64 1.94 3.64
CA ILE A 134 11.37 1.96 5.08
C ILE A 134 12.67 2.36 5.76
N GLU A 135 12.70 3.56 6.33
CA GLU A 135 13.83 4.05 7.11
C GLU A 135 13.55 3.78 8.59
N THR A 136 14.33 2.89 9.18
CA THR A 136 14.18 2.50 10.60
C THR A 136 15.52 2.05 11.17
N GLU A 137 15.75 2.33 12.44
CA GLU A 137 16.87 1.80 13.21
C GLU A 137 16.49 0.54 14.01
N ASP A 138 15.19 0.26 14.15
CA ASP A 138 14.67 -0.87 14.92
C ASP A 138 14.89 -2.21 14.22
N GLU A 139 15.62 -3.12 14.87
CA GLU A 139 15.96 -4.44 14.33
C GLU A 139 14.73 -5.35 14.18
N LEU A 140 13.74 -5.22 15.07
CA LEU A 140 12.50 -5.99 14.95
C LEU A 140 11.74 -5.59 13.68
N THR A 141 11.65 -4.29 13.41
CA THR A 141 11.06 -3.75 12.17
C THR A 141 11.81 -4.24 10.94
N LYS A 142 13.15 -4.23 10.96
CA LYS A 142 13.96 -4.77 9.84
C LYS A 142 13.67 -6.25 9.58
N LYS A 143 13.60 -7.06 10.64
CA LYS A 143 13.27 -8.48 10.56
C LYS A 143 11.85 -8.69 10.00
N ALA A 144 10.87 -7.96 10.51
CA ALA A 144 9.47 -8.03 10.07
C ALA A 144 9.35 -7.69 8.57
N VAL A 145 9.97 -6.59 8.13
CA VAL A 145 9.96 -6.16 6.73
C VAL A 145 10.61 -7.20 5.82
N LYS A 146 11.67 -7.87 6.28
CA LYS A 146 12.34 -8.93 5.52
C LYS A 146 11.46 -10.19 5.41
N ARG A 147 10.91 -10.67 6.53
CA ARG A 147 10.09 -11.89 6.58
C ARG A 147 8.76 -11.72 5.83
N LEU A 148 8.11 -10.57 5.98
CA LEU A 148 6.76 -10.29 5.48
C LEU A 148 6.76 -9.34 4.27
N ASN A 149 7.88 -9.23 3.55
CA ASN A 149 8.06 -8.32 2.42
C ASN A 149 6.99 -8.48 1.33
N ARG A 150 6.62 -9.72 1.02
CA ARG A 150 5.58 -10.04 0.02
C ARG A 150 4.25 -9.39 0.39
N ILE A 151 3.87 -9.42 1.67
CA ILE A 151 2.64 -8.81 2.17
C ILE A 151 2.69 -7.30 1.97
N LEU A 152 3.80 -6.64 2.34
CA LEU A 152 3.96 -5.20 2.13
C LEU A 152 3.83 -4.82 0.66
N ARG A 153 4.51 -5.54 -0.24
CA ARG A 153 4.46 -5.29 -1.68
C ARG A 153 3.04 -5.44 -2.24
N ASP A 154 2.32 -6.48 -1.82
CA ASP A 154 0.94 -6.71 -2.25
C ASP A 154 -0.02 -5.65 -1.69
N GLN A 155 0.05 -5.34 -0.39
CA GLN A 155 -0.86 -4.38 0.26
C GLN A 155 -0.63 -2.93 -0.20
N LEU A 156 0.63 -2.54 -0.39
CA LEU A 156 0.99 -1.19 -0.84
C LEU A 156 1.10 -1.09 -2.36
N ASN A 157 0.83 -2.16 -3.11
CA ASN A 157 1.00 -2.24 -4.56
C ASN A 157 2.34 -1.65 -5.02
N ALA A 158 3.44 -2.18 -4.50
CA ALA A 158 4.79 -1.71 -4.76
C ALA A 158 5.60 -2.79 -5.48
N LYS A 159 6.37 -2.40 -6.51
CA LYS A 159 7.27 -3.34 -7.20
C LYS A 159 8.43 -3.77 -6.31
N GLU A 160 8.92 -2.87 -5.45
CA GLU A 160 9.97 -3.15 -4.48
C GLU A 160 9.63 -2.53 -3.12
N VAL A 161 9.93 -3.23 -2.02
CA VAL A 161 9.90 -2.66 -0.66
C VAL A 161 11.23 -3.00 -0.01
N LYS A 162 11.97 -1.99 0.46
CA LYS A 162 13.29 -2.19 1.06
C LYS A 162 13.50 -1.34 2.30
N VAL A 163 14.35 -1.83 3.19
CA VAL A 163 14.87 -1.03 4.29
C VAL A 163 16.13 -0.31 3.81
N ALA A 164 16.15 1.02 3.86
CA ALA A 164 17.32 1.81 3.54
C ALA A 164 17.22 3.19 4.18
N LYS A 165 18.37 3.84 4.38
CA LYS A 165 18.42 5.28 4.67
C LYS A 165 18.14 6.05 3.38
N VAL A 166 17.34 7.11 3.49
CA VAL A 166 17.06 8.01 2.37
C VAL A 166 18.11 9.11 2.36
N GLU A 167 18.84 9.23 1.24
CA GLU A 167 19.72 10.37 1.03
C GLU A 167 18.85 11.64 0.93
N ARG A 168 19.20 12.63 1.75
CA ARG A 168 18.56 13.94 1.73
C ARG A 168 19.41 14.90 0.92
N GLU A 169 18.75 15.73 0.13
CA GLU A 169 19.41 16.81 -0.59
C GLU A 169 19.77 17.89 0.42
N ILE A 170 21.07 18.08 0.61
CA ILE A 170 21.60 19.14 1.46
C ILE A 170 21.51 20.43 0.67
N LYS A 171 20.73 21.38 1.16
CA LYS A 171 20.71 22.76 0.65
C LYS A 171 21.38 23.66 1.67
N VAL A 172 22.43 24.36 1.24
CA VAL A 172 23.18 25.26 2.09
C VAL A 172 22.63 26.67 1.87
N ARG A 173 22.26 27.36 2.94
CA ARG A 173 21.86 28.76 2.91
C ARG A 173 22.82 29.62 3.72
N PRO A 174 23.06 30.87 3.30
CA PRO A 174 23.88 31.80 4.08
C PRO A 174 23.20 32.14 5.41
N ASN A 175 23.95 32.00 6.51
CA ASN A 175 23.48 32.39 7.83
C ASN A 175 23.71 33.88 8.06
N PHE A 176 22.77 34.72 7.63
CA PHE A 176 22.88 36.19 7.77
C PHE A 176 23.08 36.67 9.21
N ALA A 177 22.58 35.91 10.21
CA ALA A 177 22.74 36.26 11.63
C ALA A 177 24.21 36.18 12.10
N LYS A 178 25.03 35.33 11.47
CA LYS A 178 26.47 35.17 11.76
C LYS A 178 27.34 35.90 10.75
N LEU A 179 26.95 35.93 9.48
CA LEU A 179 27.66 36.64 8.40
C LEU A 179 27.67 38.16 8.61
N GLY A 180 26.57 38.75 9.09
CA GLY A 180 26.46 40.19 9.32
C GLY A 180 27.50 40.73 10.33
N PRO A 181 27.60 40.16 11.55
CA PRO A 181 28.60 40.57 12.52
C PRO A 181 30.06 40.32 12.10
N HIS A 182 30.35 39.21 11.41
CA HIS A 182 31.71 38.85 11.01
C HIS A 182 32.23 39.62 9.79
N PHE A 183 31.40 39.80 8.76
CA PHE A 183 31.83 40.34 7.46
C PHE A 183 31.18 41.68 7.09
N LYS A 184 30.29 42.21 7.92
CA LYS A 184 29.66 43.54 7.79
C LYS A 184 29.13 43.80 6.37
N GLY A 185 29.70 44.77 5.65
CA GLY A 185 29.26 45.17 4.30
C GLY A 185 29.48 44.09 3.23
N ASP A 186 30.43 43.18 3.45
CA ASP A 186 30.77 42.11 2.50
C ASP A 186 29.85 40.86 2.69
N ALA A 187 28.96 40.86 3.69
CA ALA A 187 28.06 39.73 3.98
C ALA A 187 27.11 39.40 2.80
N LYS A 188 26.67 40.40 2.03
CA LYS A 188 25.85 40.17 0.83
C LYS A 188 26.64 39.53 -0.31
N LEU A 189 27.92 39.86 -0.44
CA LEU A 189 28.82 39.30 -1.43
C LEU A 189 29.04 37.80 -1.17
N ILE A 190 29.35 37.48 0.09
CA ILE A 190 29.58 36.12 0.55
C ILE A 190 28.30 35.27 0.45
N ALA A 191 27.15 35.84 0.78
CA ALA A 191 25.86 35.15 0.65
C ALA A 191 25.56 34.76 -0.80
N LYS A 192 25.78 35.67 -1.75
CA LYS A 192 25.60 35.39 -3.18
C LYS A 192 26.57 34.32 -3.68
N TRP A 193 27.82 34.37 -3.23
CA TRP A 193 28.80 33.33 -3.57
C TRP A 193 28.37 31.96 -3.01
N ILE A 194 27.89 31.88 -1.76
CA ILE A 194 27.39 30.65 -1.15
C ILE A 194 26.25 30.04 -1.98
N ASP A 195 25.29 30.86 -2.42
CA ASP A 195 24.14 30.41 -3.21
C ASP A 195 24.52 29.92 -4.64
N GLU A 196 25.67 30.34 -5.17
CA GLU A 196 26.17 29.94 -6.50
C GLU A 196 27.04 28.67 -6.47
N GLN A 197 27.44 28.19 -5.29
CA GLN A 197 28.27 27.00 -5.14
C GLN A 197 27.46 25.70 -5.08
N ASN A 198 28.15 24.57 -5.29
CA ASN A 198 27.59 23.26 -5.04
C ASN A 198 27.41 23.02 -3.53
N ASP A 199 26.16 22.93 -3.09
CA ASP A 199 25.76 22.75 -1.69
C ASP A 199 26.49 21.60 -0.98
N ARG A 200 26.59 20.43 -1.64
CA ARG A 200 27.18 19.22 -1.05
C ARG A 200 28.68 19.36 -0.86
N GLU A 201 29.38 19.88 -1.86
CA GLU A 201 30.82 20.14 -1.75
C GLU A 201 31.14 21.20 -0.69
N LEU A 202 30.33 22.27 -0.64
CA LEU A 202 30.52 23.35 0.31
C LEU A 202 30.32 22.84 1.75
N TYR A 203 29.29 22.02 1.97
CA TYR A 203 29.05 21.36 3.25
C TYR A 203 30.21 20.44 3.66
N GLU A 204 30.70 19.58 2.77
CA GLU A 204 31.82 18.67 3.06
C GLU A 204 33.12 19.40 3.37
N LYS A 205 33.45 20.46 2.62
CA LYS A 205 34.66 21.27 2.83
C LYS A 205 34.60 22.02 4.16
N LEU A 206 33.45 22.62 4.51
CA LEU A 206 33.28 23.34 5.77
C LEU A 206 33.28 22.41 6.99
N THR A 207 32.81 21.17 6.84
CA THR A 207 32.84 20.15 7.90
C THR A 207 34.25 19.60 8.17
N LYS A 208 35.18 19.71 7.21
CA LYS A 208 36.57 19.21 7.32
C LYS A 208 37.59 20.21 7.90
N GLY A 209 37.22 21.46 8.17
CA GLY A 209 38.13 22.41 8.83
C GLY A 209 38.06 23.89 8.40
N GLY A 210 36.90 24.36 7.91
CA GLY A 210 36.76 25.72 7.40
C GLY A 210 37.32 25.89 5.97
N LEU A 211 36.80 26.88 5.25
CA LEU A 211 37.14 27.11 3.84
C LEU A 211 37.65 28.55 3.67
N LYS A 212 38.90 28.69 3.21
CA LYS A 212 39.41 29.98 2.75
C LYS A 212 38.99 30.20 1.30
N VAL A 213 38.34 31.31 1.03
CA VAL A 213 37.83 31.67 -0.30
C VAL A 213 38.28 33.07 -0.65
N GLU A 214 38.71 33.27 -1.89
CA GLU A 214 38.99 34.59 -2.42
C GLU A 214 37.78 35.02 -3.27
N ILE A 215 37.08 36.07 -2.85
CA ILE A 215 35.91 36.61 -3.56
C ILE A 215 36.18 38.09 -3.84
N GLU A 216 36.15 38.48 -5.12
CA GLU A 216 36.46 39.85 -5.59
C GLU A 216 37.80 40.41 -5.06
N GLY A 217 38.84 39.56 -4.97
CA GLY A 217 40.19 39.96 -4.54
C GLY A 217 40.37 40.13 -3.02
N LYS A 218 39.40 39.67 -2.22
CA LYS A 218 39.48 39.63 -0.75
C LYS A 218 39.45 38.18 -0.26
N GLU A 219 40.38 37.83 0.64
CA GLU A 219 40.36 36.53 1.32
C GLU A 219 39.36 36.53 2.49
N PHE A 220 38.45 35.56 2.48
CA PHE A 220 37.50 35.29 3.55
C PHE A 220 37.70 33.88 4.10
N THR A 221 37.57 33.73 5.42
CA THR A 221 37.58 32.41 6.08
C THR A 221 36.15 32.06 6.49
N LEU A 222 35.54 31.12 5.76
CA LEU A 222 34.22 30.59 6.06
C LEU A 222 34.32 29.44 7.06
N GLU A 223 33.37 29.41 7.98
CA GLU A 223 33.26 28.43 9.07
C GLU A 223 31.86 27.83 9.04
N ARG A 224 31.66 26.71 9.74
CA ARG A 224 30.38 25.98 9.73
C ARG A 224 29.19 26.83 10.20
N ASP A 225 29.42 27.76 11.11
CA ASP A 225 28.41 28.66 11.68
C ASP A 225 27.89 29.70 10.68
N HIS A 226 28.65 29.98 9.62
CA HIS A 226 28.28 30.95 8.57
C HIS A 226 27.23 30.39 7.60
N ILE A 227 26.88 29.11 7.70
CA ILE A 227 25.91 28.45 6.83
C ILE A 227 24.82 27.71 7.62
N VAL A 228 23.57 27.86 7.19
CA VAL A 228 22.43 27.03 7.61
C VAL A 228 22.31 25.86 6.64
N VAL A 229 22.19 24.65 7.15
CA VAL A 229 21.96 23.46 6.32
C VAL A 229 20.52 23.03 6.48
N GLU A 230 19.80 23.02 5.37
CA GLU A 230 18.47 22.44 5.29
C GLU A 230 18.57 21.10 4.57
N GLU A 231 18.11 20.03 5.21
CA GLU A 231 17.96 18.72 4.57
C GLU A 231 16.57 18.62 3.95
N HIS A 232 16.50 18.57 2.62
CA HIS A 232 15.26 18.36 1.89
C HIS A 232 15.17 16.91 1.41
N LEU A 233 13.96 16.35 1.46
CA LEU A 233 13.71 15.06 0.81
C LEU A 233 13.72 15.27 -0.70
N PRO A 234 14.31 14.34 -1.48
CA PRO A 234 14.22 14.40 -2.93
C PRO A 234 12.77 14.51 -3.40
N ASP A 235 12.50 15.35 -4.39
CA ASP A 235 11.12 15.68 -4.82
C ASP A 235 10.30 14.45 -5.20
N PHE A 236 10.93 13.39 -5.69
CA PHE A 236 10.25 12.16 -6.09
C PHE A 236 9.85 11.26 -4.91
N LEU A 237 10.26 11.58 -3.67
CA LEU A 237 9.89 10.84 -2.47
C LEU A 237 8.86 11.61 -1.64
N VAL A 238 7.85 10.89 -1.16
CA VAL A 238 6.89 11.41 -0.18
C VAL A 238 6.95 10.51 1.05
N GLY A 239 7.23 11.10 2.20
CA GLY A 239 7.39 10.39 3.47
C GLY A 239 6.17 10.47 4.37
N GLU A 240 5.98 9.44 5.19
CA GLU A 240 5.11 9.44 6.36
C GLU A 240 5.81 8.79 7.56
N GLU A 241 5.60 9.33 8.75
CA GLU A 241 6.15 8.78 10.00
C GLU A 241 5.24 7.69 10.58
N PHE A 242 5.84 6.74 11.28
CA PHE A 242 5.16 5.76 12.12
C PHE A 242 6.02 5.44 13.35
N ASP A 243 5.45 4.74 14.33
CA ASP A 243 6.06 4.53 15.65
C ASP A 243 7.51 4.03 15.66
N HIS A 244 7.94 3.32 14.62
CA HIS A 244 9.27 2.71 14.53
C HIS A 244 10.12 3.23 13.36
N GLY A 245 9.72 4.32 12.70
CA GLY A 245 10.50 4.89 11.60
C GLY A 245 9.71 5.75 10.63
N LYS A 246 10.17 5.79 9.38
CA LYS A 246 9.51 6.52 8.28
C LYS A 246 9.32 5.63 7.06
N VAL A 247 8.18 5.79 6.39
CA VAL A 247 7.88 5.12 5.12
C VAL A 247 7.91 6.17 4.02
N PHE A 248 8.71 5.92 2.98
CA PHE A 248 8.82 6.79 1.81
C PHE A 248 8.28 6.08 0.58
N VAL A 249 7.44 6.77 -0.17
CA VAL A 249 6.88 6.30 -1.44
C VAL A 249 7.56 7.03 -2.58
N ASP A 250 8.09 6.27 -3.54
CA ASP A 250 8.61 6.80 -4.79
C ASP A 250 7.44 7.12 -5.74
N LYS A 251 7.22 8.42 -5.97
CA LYS A 251 6.13 8.95 -6.79
C LYS A 251 6.46 8.98 -8.29
N THR A 252 7.64 8.50 -8.69
CA THR A 252 8.04 8.44 -10.10
C THR A 252 7.11 7.49 -10.86
N LEU A 253 6.41 8.03 -11.86
CA LEU A 253 5.46 7.30 -12.66
C LEU A 253 6.07 6.95 -14.02
N THR A 254 6.49 5.69 -14.18
CA THR A 254 7.00 5.18 -15.46
C THR A 254 5.84 4.75 -16.36
N ARG A 255 6.10 4.66 -17.68
CA ARG A 255 5.10 4.18 -18.65
C ARG A 255 4.53 2.82 -18.24
N GLU A 256 5.36 1.86 -17.85
CA GLU A 256 4.92 0.54 -17.38
C GLU A 256 3.97 0.61 -16.17
N LEU A 257 4.26 1.46 -15.18
CA LEU A 257 3.41 1.63 -14.00
C LEU A 257 2.08 2.30 -14.37
N MET A 258 2.07 3.23 -15.33
CA MET A 258 0.85 3.82 -15.86
C MET A 258 -0.02 2.77 -16.55
N MET A 259 0.57 1.97 -17.43
CA MET A 259 -0.14 0.93 -18.19
C MET A 259 -0.83 -0.06 -17.26
N GLU A 260 -0.10 -0.58 -16.26
CA GLU A 260 -0.65 -1.53 -15.29
C GLU A 260 -1.72 -0.90 -14.41
N GLY A 261 -1.51 0.34 -13.94
CA GLY A 261 -2.48 1.07 -13.15
C GLY A 261 -3.77 1.34 -13.91
N LEU A 262 -3.65 1.77 -15.16
CA LEU A 262 -4.78 2.03 -16.06
C LEU A 262 -5.54 0.74 -16.36
N ALA A 263 -4.85 -0.35 -16.70
CA ALA A 263 -5.49 -1.64 -16.93
C ALA A 263 -6.32 -2.10 -15.71
N ARG A 264 -5.79 -1.94 -14.49
CA ARG A 264 -6.51 -2.26 -13.25
C ARG A 264 -7.72 -1.37 -13.00
N GLU A 265 -7.66 -0.10 -13.39
CA GLU A 265 -8.81 0.81 -13.36
C GLU A 265 -9.91 0.33 -14.32
N PHE A 266 -9.56 -0.06 -15.54
CA PHE A 266 -10.52 -0.58 -16.52
C PHE A 266 -11.13 -1.91 -16.08
N VAL A 267 -10.32 -2.86 -15.61
CA VAL A 267 -10.82 -4.14 -15.06
C VAL A 267 -11.83 -3.90 -13.94
N ARG A 268 -11.56 -2.95 -13.02
CA ARG A 268 -12.50 -2.63 -11.93
C ARG A 268 -13.87 -2.19 -12.46
N ARG A 269 -13.89 -1.31 -13.47
CA ARG A 269 -15.13 -0.79 -14.07
C ARG A 269 -15.90 -1.86 -14.82
N ILE A 270 -15.19 -2.68 -15.60
CA ILE A 270 -15.80 -3.83 -16.29
C ILE A 270 -16.41 -4.80 -15.26
N GLN A 271 -15.68 -5.11 -14.18
CA GLN A 271 -16.20 -5.96 -13.11
C GLN A 271 -17.38 -5.34 -12.36
N GLU A 272 -17.39 -4.02 -12.19
CA GLU A 272 -18.53 -3.29 -11.64
C GLU A 272 -19.75 -3.38 -12.57
N MET A 273 -19.56 -3.23 -13.88
CA MET A 273 -20.61 -3.39 -14.88
C MET A 273 -21.16 -4.83 -14.91
N ARG A 274 -20.29 -5.85 -14.82
CA ARG A 274 -20.71 -7.26 -14.72
C ARG A 274 -21.64 -7.49 -13.52
N LYS A 275 -21.33 -6.89 -12.36
CA LYS A 275 -22.17 -6.96 -11.17
C LYS A 275 -23.50 -6.24 -11.34
N ARG A 276 -23.51 -5.08 -11.99
CA ARG A 276 -24.75 -4.32 -12.25
C ARG A 276 -25.70 -5.08 -13.19
N LEU A 277 -25.16 -5.90 -14.09
CA LEU A 277 -25.92 -6.80 -14.96
C LEU A 277 -26.26 -8.15 -14.33
N ASP A 278 -25.88 -8.38 -13.08
CA ASP A 278 -26.08 -9.65 -12.36
C ASP A 278 -25.57 -10.88 -13.14
N LEU A 279 -24.42 -10.72 -13.82
CA LEU A 279 -23.81 -11.81 -14.58
C LEU A 279 -23.24 -12.88 -13.65
N ASP A 280 -23.39 -14.15 -14.05
CA ASP A 280 -22.76 -15.26 -13.34
C ASP A 280 -21.23 -15.10 -13.38
N VAL A 281 -20.56 -15.65 -12.37
CA VAL A 281 -19.09 -15.68 -12.30
C VAL A 281 -18.50 -16.36 -13.53
N ASN A 282 -19.24 -17.27 -14.16
CA ASN A 282 -18.81 -18.01 -15.35
C ASN A 282 -19.11 -17.36 -16.69
N ASP A 283 -19.97 -16.35 -16.72
CA ASP A 283 -20.38 -15.71 -17.97
C ASP A 283 -19.19 -15.05 -18.69
N ARG A 284 -19.16 -15.21 -20.01
CA ARG A 284 -18.19 -14.56 -20.89
C ARG A 284 -18.78 -13.30 -21.51
N ILE A 285 -17.94 -12.30 -21.73
CA ILE A 285 -18.35 -11.00 -22.29
C ILE A 285 -17.47 -10.56 -23.46
N LYS A 286 -18.02 -9.72 -24.34
CA LYS A 286 -17.23 -8.84 -25.21
C LYS A 286 -17.19 -7.45 -24.58
N VAL A 287 -16.01 -6.81 -24.64
CA VAL A 287 -15.78 -5.47 -24.08
C VAL A 287 -15.44 -4.52 -25.22
N TYR A 288 -16.10 -3.37 -25.24
CA TYR A 288 -15.88 -2.27 -26.17
C TYR A 288 -15.42 -1.04 -25.39
N ILE A 289 -14.33 -0.41 -25.80
CA ILE A 289 -13.71 0.71 -25.10
C ILE A 289 -13.52 1.88 -26.07
N GLU A 290 -14.20 2.98 -25.82
CA GLU A 290 -13.92 4.27 -26.42
C GLU A 290 -13.16 5.13 -25.41
N THR A 291 -11.93 5.51 -25.73
CA THR A 291 -11.06 6.32 -24.86
C THR A 291 -10.03 7.09 -25.70
N THR A 292 -9.19 7.90 -25.05
CA THR A 292 -8.15 8.68 -25.72
C THR A 292 -7.11 7.80 -26.42
N GLU A 293 -6.43 8.34 -27.44
CA GLU A 293 -5.37 7.60 -28.16
C GLU A 293 -4.26 7.14 -27.20
N GLU A 294 -3.87 8.00 -26.26
CA GLU A 294 -2.91 7.67 -25.21
C GLU A 294 -3.35 6.47 -24.37
N ASN A 295 -4.57 6.49 -23.82
CA ASN A 295 -5.12 5.39 -23.03
C ASN A 295 -5.20 4.10 -23.85
N SER A 296 -5.65 4.21 -25.11
CA SER A 296 -5.75 3.06 -26.01
C SER A 296 -4.38 2.41 -26.25
N GLY A 297 -3.33 3.23 -26.42
CA GLY A 297 -1.96 2.75 -26.58
C GLY A 297 -1.45 2.00 -25.34
N LEU A 298 -1.70 2.54 -24.15
CA LEU A 298 -1.29 1.91 -22.89
C LEU A 298 -2.06 0.60 -22.60
N LEU A 299 -3.35 0.54 -22.96
CA LEU A 299 -4.21 -0.63 -22.71
C LEU A 299 -3.96 -1.78 -23.70
N LYS A 300 -3.54 -1.49 -24.94
CA LYS A 300 -3.21 -2.50 -25.96
C LYS A 300 -2.15 -3.49 -25.47
N ASP A 301 -1.15 -3.00 -24.77
CA ASP A 301 -0.07 -3.81 -24.19
C ASP A 301 -0.53 -4.65 -22.97
N MET A 302 -1.75 -4.41 -22.45
CA MET A 302 -2.32 -5.08 -21.27
C MET A 302 -3.59 -5.88 -21.60
N LEU A 303 -3.88 -6.14 -22.88
CA LEU A 303 -5.11 -6.81 -23.33
C LEU A 303 -5.31 -8.18 -22.70
N ASP A 304 -4.26 -9.01 -22.65
CA ASP A 304 -4.36 -10.36 -22.07
C ASP A 304 -4.69 -10.33 -20.58
N TYR A 305 -4.11 -9.37 -19.86
CA TYR A 305 -4.46 -9.13 -18.46
C TYR A 305 -5.93 -8.73 -18.32
N ILE A 306 -6.41 -7.76 -19.11
CA ILE A 306 -7.80 -7.30 -19.04
C ILE A 306 -8.76 -8.44 -19.38
N LYS A 307 -8.49 -9.20 -20.46
CA LYS A 307 -9.31 -10.34 -20.88
C LYS A 307 -9.42 -11.39 -19.78
N ARG A 308 -8.30 -11.82 -19.21
CA ARG A 308 -8.27 -12.82 -18.14
C ARG A 308 -9.03 -12.34 -16.90
N GLU A 309 -8.74 -11.13 -16.43
CA GLU A 309 -9.34 -10.61 -15.20
C GLU A 309 -10.84 -10.27 -15.35
N THR A 310 -11.37 -10.16 -16.57
CA THR A 310 -12.78 -9.82 -16.83
C THR A 310 -13.60 -10.94 -17.48
N ARG A 311 -12.95 -12.09 -17.75
CA ARG A 311 -13.49 -13.18 -18.57
C ARG A 311 -14.03 -12.68 -19.92
N ALA A 312 -13.34 -11.70 -20.50
CA ALA A 312 -13.67 -11.19 -21.81
C ALA A 312 -13.05 -12.08 -22.89
N VAL A 313 -13.87 -12.49 -23.87
CA VAL A 313 -13.35 -13.18 -25.06
C VAL A 313 -12.60 -12.20 -25.96
N GLU A 314 -13.05 -10.95 -25.97
CA GLU A 314 -12.57 -9.91 -26.85
C GLU A 314 -12.67 -8.54 -26.18
N VAL A 315 -11.69 -7.69 -26.46
CA VAL A 315 -11.62 -6.31 -25.99
C VAL A 315 -11.28 -5.47 -27.22
N LEU A 316 -12.21 -4.60 -27.64
CA LEU A 316 -12.14 -3.79 -28.86
C LEU A 316 -12.08 -2.31 -28.51
N PHE A 317 -11.24 -1.55 -29.22
CA PHE A 317 -11.16 -0.10 -29.08
C PHE A 317 -12.02 0.58 -30.16
N GLU A 318 -13.33 0.52 -29.97
CA GLU A 318 -14.35 0.95 -30.93
C GLU A 318 -15.55 1.57 -30.19
N GLU A 319 -16.56 2.02 -30.94
CA GLU A 319 -17.81 2.53 -30.39
C GLU A 319 -18.45 1.52 -29.41
N PRO A 320 -18.79 1.92 -28.16
CA PRO A 320 -19.30 1.01 -27.15
C PRO A 320 -20.66 0.40 -27.50
N LYS A 321 -20.80 -0.91 -27.30
CA LYS A 321 -22.05 -1.66 -27.55
C LYS A 321 -22.53 -2.40 -26.30
N GLY A 322 -23.80 -2.82 -26.33
CA GLY A 322 -24.45 -3.55 -25.23
C GLY A 322 -24.81 -2.63 -24.05
N TYR A 323 -24.44 -3.03 -22.84
CA TYR A 323 -24.59 -2.19 -21.65
C TYR A 323 -23.42 -1.19 -21.57
N VAL A 324 -23.71 0.07 -21.86
CA VAL A 324 -22.71 1.14 -21.94
C VAL A 324 -22.76 2.03 -20.70
N VAL A 325 -21.59 2.34 -20.16
CA VAL A 325 -21.42 3.29 -19.06
C VAL A 325 -20.28 4.25 -19.39
N ASP A 326 -20.54 5.54 -19.17
CA ASP A 326 -19.54 6.60 -19.28
C ASP A 326 -18.77 6.76 -17.96
N TRP A 327 -17.45 6.73 -18.03
CA TRP A 327 -16.53 6.85 -16.90
C TRP A 327 -15.63 8.08 -17.08
N GLU A 328 -16.16 9.24 -16.71
CA GLU A 328 -15.47 10.53 -16.81
C GLU A 328 -14.11 10.51 -16.08
N ASP A 329 -13.99 9.79 -14.97
CA ASP A 329 -12.78 9.77 -14.14
C ASP A 329 -11.58 9.04 -14.76
N VAL A 330 -11.79 8.35 -15.89
CA VAL A 330 -10.75 7.73 -16.72
C VAL A 330 -10.84 8.14 -18.20
N ASN A 331 -11.69 9.12 -18.53
CA ASN A 331 -11.95 9.57 -19.90
C ASN A 331 -12.25 8.40 -20.85
N ALA A 332 -13.22 7.56 -20.48
CA ALA A 332 -13.59 6.40 -21.28
C ALA A 332 -15.07 6.03 -21.18
N LYS A 333 -15.67 5.65 -22.31
CA LYS A 333 -16.94 4.94 -22.36
C LYS A 333 -16.69 3.47 -22.58
N ILE A 334 -17.31 2.63 -21.75
CA ILE A 334 -17.12 1.18 -21.79
C ILE A 334 -18.47 0.53 -22.06
N GLY A 335 -18.52 -0.36 -23.04
CA GLY A 335 -19.66 -1.21 -23.37
C GLY A 335 -19.33 -2.68 -23.07
N ILE A 336 -20.27 -3.40 -22.46
CA ILE A 336 -20.15 -4.86 -22.31
C ILE A 336 -21.37 -5.58 -22.87
N GLU A 337 -21.11 -6.70 -23.54
CA GLU A 337 -22.14 -7.56 -24.12
C GLU A 337 -21.91 -9.00 -23.65
N LYS A 338 -22.93 -9.65 -23.08
CA LYS A 338 -22.85 -11.05 -22.72
C LYS A 338 -22.76 -11.88 -24.00
N VAL A 339 -21.80 -12.78 -24.06
CA VAL A 339 -21.73 -13.77 -25.13
C VAL A 339 -22.68 -14.89 -24.75
N SER A 340 -23.73 -15.09 -25.55
CA SER A 340 -24.53 -16.31 -25.48
C SER A 340 -23.73 -17.45 -26.10
N ASP A 341 -23.57 -18.54 -25.37
CA ASP A 341 -23.04 -19.79 -25.91
C ASP A 341 -23.95 -20.37 -27.01
#